data_AF-R4YZN2-F1
#
_entry.id   AF-R4YZN2-F1
#
_cell.length_a   1.000
_cell.length_b   1.000
_cell.length_c   1.000
_cell.angle_alpha   90.00
_cell.angle_beta   90.00
_cell.angle_gamma   90.00
#
_symmetry.space_group_name_H-M   'P 1'
#
loop_
_entity.id
_entity.type
_entity.pdbx_description
1 polymer ?
#
loop_
_entity_poly.entity_id
_entity_poly.type
_entity_poly.pdbx_seq_one_letter_code
_entity_poly.pdbx_strand_id
1 'polypeptide(L)'
;MTSAELSVIRDDGAAVYLNGVEVWRSNLPPGPLTADTYAAVSLWGADERDPTMFPIDPALLSEGTNSIAVEVHNDTRRGADLSFDAELTVTR
;
A
#
# COMPACT_ATOMS: atom_id res chain seq x y z
N MET A 1 16.80 -7.06 13.21
CA MET A 1 15.56 -7.13 12.43
C MET A 1 15.71 -8.35 11.57
N THR A 2 14.98 -9.40 11.90
CA THR A 2 15.02 -10.67 11.20
C THR A 2 13.91 -10.74 10.15
N SER A 3 12.79 -10.04 10.36
CA SER A 3 11.78 -9.79 9.34
C SER A 3 11.03 -8.47 9.55
N ALA A 4 10.47 -7.95 8.46
CA ALA A 4 9.49 -6.87 8.45
C ALA A 4 8.36 -7.26 7.49
N GLU A 5 7.11 -7.01 7.88
CA GLU A 5 5.93 -7.31 7.09
C GLU A 5 4.94 -6.16 7.20
N LEU A 6 4.40 -5.74 6.06
CA LEU A 6 3.32 -4.77 5.98
C LEU A 6 2.02 -5.49 5.65
N SER A 7 0.94 -5.06 6.28
CA SER A 7 -0.42 -5.39 5.87
C SER A 7 -1.14 -4.10 5.47
N VAL A 8 -1.95 -4.17 4.41
CA VAL A 8 -2.72 -3.02 3.91
C VAL A 8 -4.14 -3.46 3.54
N ILE A 9 -5.12 -2.70 4.01
CA ILE A 9 -6.48 -2.64 3.47
C ILE A 9 -6.55 -1.40 2.57
N ARG A 10 -7.13 -1.52 1.37
CA ARG A 10 -7.19 -0.45 0.36
C ARG A 10 -8.52 -0.47 -0.36
N ASP A 11 -9.03 0.72 -0.67
CA ASP A 11 -10.07 0.91 -1.67
C ASP A 11 -9.45 0.87 -3.08
N ASP A 12 -9.89 -0.10 -3.86
CA ASP A 12 -9.41 -0.49 -5.19
C ASP A 12 -7.90 -0.71 -5.38
N GLY A 13 -7.05 0.32 -5.25
CA GLY A 13 -5.62 0.28 -5.56
C GLY A 13 -4.75 1.03 -4.56
N ALA A 14 -3.51 0.57 -4.37
CA ALA A 14 -2.56 1.25 -3.48
C ALA A 14 -1.10 1.02 -3.87
N ALA A 15 -0.26 2.02 -3.56
CA ALA A 15 1.19 1.92 -3.58
C ALA A 15 1.77 2.33 -2.23
N VAL A 16 2.77 1.58 -1.77
CA VAL A 16 3.38 1.74 -0.45
C VAL A 16 4.86 2.05 -0.63
N TYR A 17 5.30 3.07 0.10
CA TYR A 17 6.65 3.59 0.06
C TYR A 17 7.29 3.51 1.45
N LEU A 18 8.51 2.97 1.50
CA LEU A 18 9.36 3.01 2.68
C LEU A 18 10.55 3.91 2.38
N ASN A 19 10.73 4.97 3.16
CA ASN A 19 11.82 5.92 3.01
C ASN A 19 11.93 6.49 1.58
N GLY A 20 10.79 6.65 0.90
CA GLY A 20 10.69 7.14 -0.48
C GLY A 20 10.89 6.09 -1.57
N VAL A 21 11.15 4.83 -1.21
CA VAL A 21 11.27 3.70 -2.15
C VAL A 21 9.95 2.95 -2.18
N GLU A 22 9.40 2.74 -3.38
CA GLU A 22 8.22 1.89 -3.54
C GLU A 22 8.56 0.44 -3.21
N VAL A 23 7.86 -0.14 -2.24
CA VAL A 23 8.07 -1.51 -1.77
C VAL A 23 6.93 -2.43 -2.15
N TRP A 24 5.76 -1.87 -2.47
CA TRP A 24 4.61 -2.65 -2.89
C TRP A 24 3.62 -1.81 -3.69
N ARG A 25 2.98 -2.46 -4.66
CA ARG A 25 1.94 -1.89 -5.52
C ARG A 25 0.89 -2.95 -5.77
N SER A 26 -0.37 -2.58 -5.62
CA SER A 26 -1.50 -3.44 -5.93
C SER A 26 -2.54 -2.72 -6.75
N ASN A 27 -2.98 -3.38 -7.83
CA ASN A 27 -4.05 -2.93 -8.69
C ASN A 27 -3.86 -1.52 -9.30
N LEU A 28 -2.60 -1.09 -9.49
CA LEU A 28 -2.25 0.18 -10.13
C LEU A 28 -1.43 -0.06 -11.40
N PRO A 29 -1.57 0.78 -12.44
CA PRO A 29 -0.74 0.67 -13.65
C PRO A 29 0.73 0.88 -13.31
N PRO A 30 1.70 0.36 -14.07
CA PRO A 30 3.11 0.60 -13.83
C PRO A 30 3.50 2.06 -14.12
N GLY A 31 4.61 2.51 -13.54
CA GLY A 31 5.17 3.84 -13.77
C GLY A 31 4.73 4.88 -12.74
N PRO A 32 5.01 6.17 -12.99
CA PRO A 32 4.69 7.26 -12.07
C PRO A 32 3.19 7.35 -11.81
N LEU A 33 2.83 7.48 -10.54
CA LEU A 33 1.46 7.69 -10.09
C LEU A 33 1.19 9.18 -9.94
N THR A 34 -0.04 9.58 -10.22
CA THR A 34 -0.54 10.95 -10.11
C THR A 34 -1.92 10.94 -9.47
N ALA A 35 -2.43 12.09 -9.06
CA ALA A 35 -3.79 12.21 -8.53
C ALA A 35 -4.89 11.79 -9.54
N ASP A 36 -4.57 11.71 -10.85
CA ASP A 36 -5.47 11.25 -11.91
C ASP A 36 -5.24 9.77 -12.28
N THR A 37 -4.35 9.07 -11.59
CA THR A 37 -4.16 7.63 -11.78
C THR A 37 -5.30 6.87 -11.09
N TYR A 38 -5.90 5.91 -11.79
CA TYR A 38 -6.95 5.04 -11.28
C TYR A 38 -6.43 3.62 -11.07
N ALA A 39 -7.09 2.89 -10.18
CA ALA A 39 -6.94 1.45 -10.09
C ALA A 39 -7.40 0.74 -11.38
N ALA A 40 -6.85 -0.44 -11.66
CA ALA A 40 -7.15 -1.15 -12.90
C ALA A 40 -8.56 -1.77 -12.91
N VAL A 41 -9.05 -2.19 -11.74
CA VAL A 41 -10.41 -2.70 -11.53
C VAL A 41 -10.94 -2.24 -10.17
N SER A 42 -12.26 -2.17 -10.01
CA SER A 42 -12.87 -2.05 -8.67
C SER A 42 -12.64 -3.33 -7.87
N LEU A 43 -12.31 -3.19 -6.58
CA LEU A 43 -12.31 -4.25 -5.59
C LEU A 43 -13.54 -4.12 -4.69
N TRP A 44 -13.97 -5.25 -4.12
CA TRP A 44 -15.12 -5.26 -3.22
C TRP A 44 -15.04 -6.44 -2.25
N GLY A 45 -15.88 -6.41 -1.22
CA GLY A 45 -16.02 -7.53 -0.29
C GLY A 45 -14.72 -7.81 0.44
N ALA A 46 -14.22 -9.05 0.39
CA ALA A 46 -12.98 -9.43 1.06
C ALA A 46 -11.75 -8.73 0.46
N ASP A 47 -11.71 -8.52 -0.86
CA ASP A 47 -10.53 -7.92 -1.53
C ASP A 47 -10.29 -6.46 -1.13
N GLU A 48 -11.33 -5.79 -0.65
CA GLU A 48 -11.33 -4.39 -0.19
C GLU A 48 -11.33 -4.27 1.35
N ARG A 49 -11.62 -5.35 2.09
CA ARG A 49 -11.82 -5.32 3.55
C ARG A 49 -10.84 -6.17 4.34
N ASP A 50 -10.24 -7.17 3.71
CA ASP A 50 -9.27 -8.04 4.35
C ASP A 50 -7.85 -7.51 4.13
N PRO A 51 -6.95 -7.58 5.13
CA PRO A 51 -5.58 -7.13 4.97
C PRO A 51 -4.83 -7.96 3.93
N THR A 52 -4.20 -7.27 2.97
CA THR A 52 -3.21 -7.88 2.09
C THR A 52 -1.83 -7.74 2.71
N MET A 53 -1.21 -8.87 3.06
CA MET A 53 0.11 -8.91 3.68
C MET A 53 1.23 -9.11 2.64
N PHE A 54 2.36 -8.43 2.85
CA PHE A 54 3.54 -8.58 2.01
C PHE A 54 4.83 -8.30 2.80
N PRO A 55 5.90 -9.08 2.55
CA PRO A 55 7.17 -8.89 3.23
C PRO A 55 7.86 -7.61 2.74
N ILE A 56 8.58 -6.96 3.65
CA ILE A 56 9.48 -5.85 3.36
C ILE A 56 10.91 -6.32 3.61
N ASP A 57 11.83 -6.01 2.69
CA ASP A 57 13.24 -6.22 2.91
C ASP A 57 13.71 -5.37 4.11
N PRO A 58 14.15 -5.99 5.23
CA PRO A 58 14.62 -5.24 6.40
C PRO A 58 15.82 -4.33 6.08
N ALA A 59 16.56 -4.55 4.99
CA ALA A 59 17.65 -3.69 4.55
C ALA A 59 17.18 -2.29 4.10
N LEU A 60 15.88 -2.11 3.81
CA LEU A 60 15.28 -0.81 3.49
C LEU A 60 14.94 0.02 4.74
N LEU A 61 14.97 -0.60 5.92
CA LEU A 61 14.77 0.10 7.20
C LEU A 61 16.08 0.76 7.63
N SER A 62 15.97 2.02 8.05
CA SER A 62 17.06 2.79 8.63
C SER A 62 17.09 2.64 10.15
N GLU A 63 18.28 2.75 10.75
CA GLU A 63 18.37 2.93 12.20
C GLU A 63 17.70 4.26 12.59
N GLY A 64 16.83 4.21 13.59
CA GLY A 64 16.06 5.38 14.03
C GLY A 64 14.74 5.55 13.27
N THR A 65 14.49 6.75 12.76
CA THR A 65 13.21 7.11 12.14
C THR A 65 13.08 6.53 10.73
N ASN A 66 11.95 5.87 10.48
CA ASN A 66 11.53 5.43 9.15
C ASN A 66 10.24 6.14 8.76
N SER A 67 10.06 6.42 7.47
CA SER A 67 8.83 6.98 6.93
C SER A 67 8.12 5.95 6.06
N ILE A 68 6.85 5.72 6.37
CA ILE A 68 5.94 4.95 5.53
C ILE A 68 4.96 5.93 4.92
N ALA A 69 4.82 5.88 3.60
CA ALA A 69 3.78 6.60 2.88
C ALA A 69 2.95 5.61 2.08
N VAL A 70 1.65 5.84 2.02
CA VAL A 70 0.72 5.06 1.20
C VAL A 70 -0.13 6.02 0.40
N GLU A 71 -0.27 5.77 -0.89
CA GLU A 71 -1.30 6.38 -1.72
C GLU A 71 -2.34 5.34 -2.13
N VAL A 72 -3.61 5.73 -2.05
CA VAL A 72 -4.77 4.91 -2.38
C VAL A 72 -5.48 5.56 -3.56
N HIS A 73 -5.87 4.74 -4.55
CA HIS A 73 -6.55 5.20 -5.75
C HIS A 73 -7.77 4.35 -6.01
N ASN A 74 -8.92 4.99 -6.15
CA ASN A 74 -10.14 4.33 -6.58
C ASN A 74 -10.05 3.98 -8.09
N ASP A 75 -10.91 3.10 -8.57
CA ASP A 75 -11.01 2.70 -9.97
C ASP A 75 -11.70 3.78 -10.84
N THR A 76 -12.49 4.66 -10.21
CA THR A 76 -13.21 5.73 -10.88
C THR A 76 -13.22 7.03 -10.07
N ARG A 77 -13.44 8.15 -10.78
CA ARG A 77 -13.59 9.48 -10.19
C ARG A 77 -14.82 9.65 -9.28
N ARG A 78 -15.83 8.78 -9.42
CA ARG A 78 -17.14 8.92 -8.78
C ARG A 78 -17.34 8.00 -7.57
N GLY A 79 -16.33 7.21 -7.20
CA GLY A 79 -16.33 6.48 -5.93
C GLY A 79 -16.60 7.44 -4.77
N ALA A 80 -17.49 7.05 -3.87
CA ALA A 80 -17.97 7.89 -2.77
C ALA A 80 -17.40 7.45 -1.41
N ASP A 81 -16.81 6.26 -1.37
CA ASP A 81 -16.12 5.66 -0.25
C ASP A 81 -14.59 5.71 -0.43
N LEU A 82 -13.93 5.52 0.71
CA LEU A 82 -12.51 5.30 0.85
C LEU A 82 -12.33 4.50 2.14
N SER A 83 -11.76 3.31 2.02
CA SER A 83 -11.29 2.50 3.14
C SER A 83 -9.77 2.35 3.08
N PHE A 84 -9.12 2.48 4.23
CA PHE A 84 -7.68 2.32 4.35
C PHE A 84 -7.30 1.90 5.77
N ASP A 85 -6.43 0.90 5.86
CA ASP A 85 -5.70 0.53 7.06
C ASP A 85 -4.31 0.04 6.67
N ALA A 86 -3.32 0.25 7.54
CA ALA A 86 -1.99 -0.29 7.35
C ALA A 86 -1.31 -0.61 8.68
N GLU A 87 -0.70 -1.78 8.75
CA GLU A 87 0.06 -2.23 9.91
C GLU A 87 1.46 -2.68 9.48
N LEU A 88 2.49 -2.17 10.16
CA LEU A 88 3.86 -2.67 10.05
C LEU A 88 4.21 -3.51 11.28
N THR A 89 4.54 -4.78 11.05
CA THR A 89 5.14 -5.65 12.06
C THR A 89 6.62 -5.84 11.78
N VAL A 90 7.45 -5.58 12.79
CA VAL A 90 8.90 -5.79 12.73
C VAL A 90 9.32 -6.74 13.84
N THR A 91 10.02 -7.82 13.49
CA THR A 91 10.62 -8.73 14.47
C THR A 91 12.13 -8.55 14.51
N ARG A 92 12.69 -8.55 15.73
CA ARG A 92 14.11 -8.24 15.93
C ARG A 92 15.00 -9.45 15.69
#